data_AF-A0A397FMH3-F1
#
_entry.id   AF-A0A397FMH3-F1
#
_cell.length_a   1.000
_cell.length_b   1.000
_cell.length_c   1.000
_cell.angle_alpha   90.00
_cell.angle_beta   90.00
_cell.angle_gamma   90.00
#
_symmetry.space_group_name_H-M   'P 1'
#
loop_
_entity.id
_entity.type
_entity.pdbx_description
1 polymer ?
#
loop_
_entity_poly.entity_id
_entity_poly.type
_entity_poly.pdbx_seq_one_letter_code
_entity_poly.pdbx_strand_id
1 'polypeptide(L)'
;MTKYKNAQEWLNCQYSNRNQVETIEFDSNLNFKQSSELIIDGFSNLKRIRKNYVSAGYSSLDLTKIVISNCLQLEIVCIDGFKNIQQLILNNLPSLKKLNCSHDSLAEIKFIDAGEKLEHLDLGSNNFSQDLSFMNHLVNLKELDLRINNFTGSLEHLKGMNKLKKLFISDTDLDSGLEYLSDSLEDFYCPAIYREDAKSQNIYNLFAKEKIKVEEEWDRKIKDFSQKLQAWKKANPELVIKAQKEIIESKSEKITQLEEELQMEREELQMEREEFEKALQKAKEWRERQLKEIAEQKDKVIEDLKKQVSQLQSQLDNLQVQEQQAQVLQSTSLPGSNK
;
A
#
# COMPACT_ATOMS: atom_id res chain seq x y z
N MET A 1 17.82 30.26 -22.93
CA MET A 1 17.06 30.83 -21.80
C MET A 1 16.40 29.69 -21.06
N THR A 2 16.52 29.61 -19.74
CA THR A 2 15.83 28.61 -18.91
C THR A 2 14.33 28.89 -18.92
N LYS A 3 13.55 27.93 -19.42
CA LYS A 3 12.08 28.04 -19.64
C LYS A 3 11.28 28.06 -18.33
N TYR A 4 11.85 27.53 -17.25
CA TYR A 4 11.22 27.41 -15.93
C TYR A 4 12.15 27.97 -14.84
N LYS A 5 11.58 28.56 -13.78
CA LYS A 5 12.32 29.09 -12.64
C LYS A 5 12.94 27.97 -11.80
N ASN A 6 12.16 26.91 -11.53
CA ASN A 6 12.56 25.75 -10.75
C ASN A 6 11.86 24.45 -11.20
N ALA A 7 12.22 23.33 -10.58
CA ALA A 7 11.68 22.02 -10.91
C ALA A 7 10.18 21.89 -10.65
N GLN A 8 9.68 22.49 -9.57
CA GLN A 8 8.27 22.41 -9.22
C GLN A 8 7.39 23.16 -10.23
N GLU A 9 7.83 24.34 -10.69
CA GLU A 9 7.14 25.08 -11.75
C GLU A 9 7.12 24.27 -13.05
N TRP A 10 8.25 23.65 -13.42
CA TRP A 10 8.30 22.76 -14.58
C TRP A 10 7.27 21.64 -14.48
N LEU A 11 7.22 20.93 -13.36
CA LEU A 11 6.28 19.83 -13.14
C LEU A 11 4.83 20.33 -13.29
N ASN A 12 4.49 21.44 -12.64
CA ASN A 12 3.14 22.01 -12.67
C ASN A 12 2.73 22.50 -14.07
N CYS A 13 3.66 23.06 -14.85
CA CYS A 13 3.39 23.53 -16.20
C CYS A 13 3.27 22.40 -17.22
N GLN A 14 4.14 21.39 -17.15
CA GLN A 14 4.16 20.30 -18.12
C GLN A 14 3.08 19.25 -17.85
N TYR A 15 2.76 19.03 -16.58
CA TYR A 15 1.86 17.98 -16.12
C TYR A 15 0.70 18.57 -15.32
N SER A 16 0.05 19.58 -15.89
CA SER A 16 -1.01 20.36 -15.23
C SER A 16 -2.25 19.53 -14.89
N ASN A 17 -2.61 18.54 -15.72
CA ASN A 17 -3.70 17.61 -15.45
C ASN A 17 -3.17 16.27 -14.89
N ARG A 18 -2.86 16.25 -13.59
CA ARG A 18 -2.22 15.11 -12.90
C ARG A 18 -2.94 13.77 -13.10
N ASN A 19 -4.27 13.78 -13.22
CA ASN A 19 -5.08 12.58 -13.38
C ASN A 19 -4.96 11.94 -14.78
N GLN A 20 -4.36 12.61 -15.77
CA GLN A 20 -4.15 12.05 -17.12
C GLN A 20 -2.71 11.61 -17.37
N VAL A 21 -1.82 11.83 -16.40
CA VAL A 21 -0.38 11.61 -16.59
C VAL A 21 -0.03 10.19 -16.20
N GLU A 22 0.33 9.37 -17.19
CA GLU A 22 0.83 8.01 -16.94
C GLU A 22 2.36 7.94 -16.80
N THR A 23 3.07 8.94 -17.30
CA THR A 23 4.54 8.99 -17.26
C THR A 23 5.03 10.41 -17.04
N ILE A 24 5.95 10.57 -16.09
CA ILE A 24 6.77 11.78 -15.95
C ILE A 24 8.15 11.48 -16.51
N GLU A 25 8.60 12.34 -17.40
CA GLU A 25 9.84 12.20 -18.13
C GLU A 25 10.74 13.41 -17.89
N PHE A 26 11.93 13.17 -17.35
CA PHE A 26 13.00 14.17 -17.24
C PHE A 26 13.84 14.18 -18.52
N ASP A 27 13.69 15.24 -19.32
CA ASP A 27 14.47 15.47 -20.54
C ASP A 27 15.88 16.00 -20.20
N SER A 28 16.88 15.55 -20.97
CA SER A 28 18.29 15.99 -20.88
C SER A 28 18.50 17.50 -20.98
N ASN A 29 17.60 18.21 -21.66
CA ASN A 29 17.71 19.64 -21.87
C ASN A 29 17.07 20.48 -20.74
N LEU A 30 16.47 19.83 -19.74
CA LEU A 30 15.95 20.55 -18.58
C LEU A 30 17.11 21.14 -17.79
N ASN A 31 16.95 22.42 -17.43
CA ASN A 31 17.87 23.16 -16.58
C ASN A 31 17.04 24.17 -15.78
N PHE A 32 17.31 24.26 -14.48
CA PHE A 32 16.64 25.15 -13.55
C PHE A 32 17.61 26.23 -13.08
N LYS A 33 17.13 27.47 -12.95
CA LYS A 33 17.99 28.60 -12.54
C LYS A 33 18.53 28.46 -11.12
N GLN A 34 17.88 27.65 -10.29
CA GLN A 34 18.13 27.52 -8.86
C GLN A 34 18.02 26.05 -8.46
N SER A 35 18.92 25.65 -7.56
CA SER A 35 18.80 24.39 -6.82
C SER A 35 17.45 24.34 -6.12
N SER A 36 16.74 23.21 -6.23
CA SER A 36 15.39 23.10 -5.68
C SER A 36 15.03 21.69 -5.22
N GLU A 37 14.05 21.63 -4.35
CA GLU A 37 13.31 20.40 -4.05
C GLU A 37 12.23 20.17 -5.10
N LEU A 38 11.90 18.90 -5.36
CA LEU A 38 10.80 18.51 -6.24
C LEU A 38 9.82 17.61 -5.49
N ILE A 39 8.54 18.00 -5.51
CA ILE A 39 7.45 17.24 -4.92
C ILE A 39 6.53 16.75 -6.04
N ILE A 40 6.46 15.43 -6.19
CA ILE A 40 5.56 14.71 -7.09
C ILE A 40 4.49 14.06 -6.21
N ASP A 41 3.31 14.68 -6.14
CA ASP A 41 2.24 14.25 -5.24
C ASP A 41 0.89 14.11 -5.95
N GLY A 42 0.15 13.05 -5.63
CA GLY A 42 -1.24 12.87 -6.03
C GLY A 42 -1.45 12.60 -7.52
N PHE A 43 -0.47 12.01 -8.20
CA PHE A 43 -0.64 11.57 -9.59
C PHE A 43 -1.27 10.16 -9.62
N SER A 44 -2.59 10.12 -9.61
CA SER A 44 -3.41 8.90 -9.44
C SER A 44 -3.19 7.82 -10.51
N ASN A 45 -2.88 8.21 -11.74
CA ASN A 45 -2.67 7.30 -12.89
C ASN A 45 -1.19 7.18 -13.31
N LEU A 46 -0.26 7.80 -12.57
CA LEU A 46 1.16 7.75 -12.89
C LEU A 46 1.70 6.35 -12.68
N LYS A 47 2.26 5.76 -13.73
CA LYS A 47 2.86 4.41 -13.71
C LYS A 47 4.38 4.46 -13.71
N ARG A 48 4.98 5.51 -14.27
CA ARG A 48 6.42 5.58 -14.51
C ARG A 48 6.98 6.98 -14.31
N ILE A 49 8.12 7.06 -13.62
CA ILE A 49 9.00 8.22 -13.64
C ILE A 49 10.30 7.75 -14.28
N ARG A 50 10.72 8.43 -15.34
CA ARG A 50 11.94 8.03 -16.06
C ARG A 50 12.73 9.22 -16.58
N LYS A 51 13.99 8.96 -16.83
CA LYS A 51 14.85 9.80 -17.64
C LYS A 51 14.62 9.58 -19.14
N ASN A 52 14.83 10.62 -19.94
CA ASN A 52 14.98 10.54 -21.40
C ASN A 52 16.20 11.31 -21.86
N TYR A 53 17.39 10.74 -21.66
CA TYR A 53 18.64 11.34 -22.13
C TYR A 53 19.12 10.62 -23.38
N VAL A 54 19.52 11.41 -24.38
CA VAL A 54 20.09 10.93 -25.65
C VAL A 54 21.55 10.48 -25.48
N SER A 55 22.17 10.75 -24.32
CA SER A 55 23.56 10.35 -24.00
C SER A 55 23.68 9.90 -22.54
N ALA A 56 24.72 9.09 -22.25
CA ALA A 56 25.07 8.56 -20.93
C ALA A 56 25.64 9.62 -19.96
N GLY A 57 25.08 10.84 -19.98
CA GLY A 57 25.54 11.98 -19.19
C GLY A 57 24.75 12.16 -17.88
N TYR A 58 25.41 12.81 -16.92
CA TYR A 58 24.75 13.33 -15.72
C TYR A 58 23.73 14.41 -16.09
N SER A 59 22.62 14.42 -15.36
CA SER A 59 21.65 15.50 -15.43
C SER A 59 22.29 16.83 -15.07
N SER A 60 22.00 17.87 -15.85
CA SER A 60 22.31 19.25 -15.45
C SER A 60 21.34 19.81 -14.41
N LEU A 61 20.34 19.00 -14.00
CA LEU A 61 19.34 19.40 -13.03
C LEU A 61 19.94 19.48 -11.64
N ASP A 62 19.89 20.68 -11.09
CA ASP A 62 20.26 20.95 -9.71
C ASP A 62 19.06 20.69 -8.79
N LEU A 63 18.90 19.43 -8.40
CA LEU A 63 17.90 18.97 -7.43
C LEU A 63 18.63 18.46 -6.19
N THR A 64 18.22 18.89 -5.00
CA THR A 64 18.78 18.40 -3.73
C THR A 64 17.92 17.33 -3.09
N LYS A 65 16.61 17.37 -3.35
CA LYS A 65 15.64 16.48 -2.73
C LYS A 65 14.48 16.18 -3.67
N ILE A 66 14.04 14.93 -3.66
CA ILE A 66 12.81 14.51 -4.32
C ILE A 66 11.88 13.86 -3.30
N VAL A 67 10.62 14.26 -3.31
CA VAL A 67 9.53 13.64 -2.56
C VAL A 67 8.50 13.11 -3.56
N ILE A 68 8.21 11.82 -3.50
CA ILE A 68 7.20 11.16 -4.33
C ILE A 68 6.14 10.60 -3.40
N SER A 69 4.92 11.13 -3.50
CA SER A 69 3.82 10.84 -2.58
C SER A 69 2.54 10.47 -3.31
N ASN A 70 1.75 9.56 -2.74
CA ASN A 70 0.36 9.28 -3.15
C ASN A 70 0.20 8.93 -4.64
N CYS A 71 1.19 8.26 -5.23
CA CYS A 71 1.15 7.79 -6.62
C CYS A 71 0.85 6.29 -6.63
N LEU A 72 -0.42 5.93 -6.38
CA LEU A 72 -0.84 4.56 -6.05
C LEU A 72 -0.57 3.52 -7.16
N GLN A 73 -0.49 3.97 -8.42
CA GLN A 73 -0.22 3.12 -9.59
C GLN A 73 1.25 3.16 -10.05
N LEU A 74 2.13 3.89 -9.34
CA LEU A 74 3.52 4.08 -9.76
C LEU A 74 4.29 2.77 -9.57
N GLU A 75 4.78 2.21 -10.68
CA GLU A 75 5.49 0.92 -10.69
C GLU A 75 6.99 1.08 -10.84
N ILE A 76 7.44 2.10 -11.57
CA ILE A 76 8.84 2.27 -11.96
C ILE A 76 9.28 3.70 -11.70
N VAL A 77 10.36 3.86 -10.94
CA VAL A 77 11.08 5.11 -10.76
C VAL A 77 12.51 4.91 -11.20
N CYS A 78 12.90 5.59 -12.28
CA CYS A 78 14.29 5.65 -12.76
C CYS A 78 14.71 7.12 -12.79
N ILE A 79 15.50 7.51 -11.79
CA ILE A 79 16.03 8.85 -11.59
C ILE A 79 17.55 8.81 -11.41
N ASP A 80 18.24 7.97 -12.17
CA ASP A 80 19.71 7.83 -12.11
C ASP A 80 20.46 9.06 -12.65
N GLY A 81 21.68 9.28 -12.17
CA GLY A 81 22.63 10.25 -12.74
C GLY A 81 22.28 11.72 -12.48
N PHE A 82 21.55 12.03 -11.42
CA PHE A 82 21.35 13.39 -10.93
C PHE A 82 22.44 13.74 -9.91
N LYS A 83 23.29 14.69 -10.31
CA LYS A 83 24.54 14.98 -9.60
C LYS A 83 24.35 15.37 -8.12
N ASN A 84 23.26 16.05 -7.76
CA ASN A 84 23.14 16.74 -6.48
C ASN A 84 22.03 16.22 -5.57
N ILE A 85 21.27 15.18 -5.95
CA ILE A 85 20.17 14.70 -5.10
C ILE A 85 20.77 14.01 -3.87
N GLN A 86 20.45 14.52 -2.69
CA GLN A 86 20.94 14.02 -1.40
C GLN A 86 19.88 13.22 -0.64
N GLN A 87 18.59 13.54 -0.85
CA GLN A 87 17.48 12.91 -0.15
C GLN A 87 16.37 12.48 -1.10
N LEU A 88 15.93 11.23 -0.97
CA LEU A 88 14.74 10.70 -1.63
C LEU A 88 13.71 10.22 -0.60
N ILE A 89 12.51 10.75 -0.66
CA ILE A 89 11.38 10.33 0.19
C ILE A 89 10.31 9.70 -0.70
N LEU A 90 10.00 8.43 -0.43
CA LEU A 90 8.98 7.64 -1.12
C LEU A 90 7.85 7.38 -0.13
N ASN A 91 6.68 7.96 -0.40
CA ASN A 91 5.54 7.92 0.51
C ASN A 91 4.28 7.38 -0.17
N ASN A 92 3.65 6.37 0.41
CA ASN A 92 2.40 5.78 -0.08
C ASN A 92 2.49 5.36 -1.57
N LEU A 93 3.39 4.43 -1.86
CA LEU A 93 3.67 3.89 -3.20
C LEU A 93 3.47 2.36 -3.26
N PRO A 94 2.24 1.86 -3.05
CA PRO A 94 1.95 0.44 -2.86
C PRO A 94 2.15 -0.45 -4.11
N SER A 95 2.41 0.16 -5.26
CA SER A 95 2.63 -0.55 -6.55
C SER A 95 4.08 -0.50 -7.03
N LEU A 96 4.99 0.13 -6.29
CA LEU A 96 6.38 0.33 -6.71
C LEU A 96 7.10 -1.03 -6.81
N LYS A 97 7.60 -1.35 -8.00
CA LYS A 97 8.29 -2.61 -8.34
C LYS A 97 9.77 -2.40 -8.66
N LYS A 98 10.12 -1.25 -9.25
CA LYS A 98 11.50 -0.93 -9.63
C LYS A 98 11.87 0.47 -9.21
N LEU A 99 13.00 0.58 -8.51
CA LEU A 99 13.63 1.84 -8.16
C LEU A 99 15.09 1.82 -8.63
N ASN A 100 15.45 2.76 -9.49
CA ASN A 100 16.82 3.05 -9.86
C ASN A 100 17.11 4.52 -9.56
N CYS A 101 18.00 4.75 -8.61
CA CYS A 101 18.57 6.06 -8.27
C CYS A 101 20.08 5.91 -8.09
N SER A 102 20.70 5.19 -9.03
CA SER A 102 22.15 5.02 -9.09
C SER A 102 22.84 6.26 -9.65
N HIS A 103 24.13 6.40 -9.36
CA HIS A 103 24.96 7.52 -9.82
C HIS A 103 24.41 8.90 -9.39
N ASP A 104 23.79 8.94 -8.22
CA ASP A 104 23.34 10.19 -7.58
C ASP A 104 24.31 10.56 -6.44
N SER A 105 23.97 11.59 -5.66
CA SER A 105 24.70 11.95 -4.43
C SER A 105 23.89 11.60 -3.18
N LEU A 106 23.01 10.57 -3.26
CA LEU A 106 22.07 10.25 -2.19
C LEU A 106 22.83 9.82 -0.93
N ALA A 107 22.50 10.45 0.18
CA ALA A 107 22.94 10.04 1.51
C ALA A 107 21.77 9.45 2.33
N GLU A 108 20.53 9.74 1.94
CA GLU A 108 19.33 9.31 2.66
C GLU A 108 18.20 8.91 1.69
N ILE A 109 17.57 7.77 2.00
CA ILE A 109 16.35 7.31 1.36
C ILE A 109 15.35 6.89 2.44
N LYS A 110 14.08 7.29 2.29
CA LYS A 110 12.99 6.90 3.19
C LYS A 110 11.87 6.23 2.43
N PHE A 111 11.48 5.05 2.90
CA PHE A 111 10.27 4.36 2.50
C PHE A 111 9.22 4.56 3.59
N ILE A 112 8.13 5.25 3.26
CA ILE A 112 6.96 5.48 4.14
C ILE A 112 5.79 4.83 3.42
N ASP A 113 5.28 3.71 3.92
CA ASP A 113 4.22 2.92 3.25
C ASP A 113 4.52 2.65 1.76
N ALA A 114 5.77 2.27 1.49
CA ALA A 114 6.31 2.04 0.16
C ALA A 114 7.30 0.87 0.18
N GLY A 115 7.52 0.26 -0.98
CA GLY A 115 8.57 -0.75 -1.14
C GLY A 115 8.15 -2.21 -0.91
N GLU A 116 6.92 -2.46 -0.41
CA GLU A 116 6.44 -3.84 -0.16
C GLU A 116 6.46 -4.73 -1.41
N LYS A 117 6.24 -4.17 -2.60
CA LYS A 117 6.28 -4.90 -3.89
C LYS A 117 7.58 -4.69 -4.66
N LEU A 118 8.59 -4.07 -4.06
CA LEU A 118 9.84 -3.75 -4.75
C LEU A 118 10.59 -5.03 -5.09
N GLU A 119 10.91 -5.20 -6.37
CA GLU A 119 11.63 -6.35 -6.91
C GLU A 119 13.04 -5.98 -7.36
N HIS A 120 13.26 -4.74 -7.76
CA HIS A 120 14.56 -4.24 -8.23
C HIS A 120 14.90 -2.93 -7.53
N LEU A 121 16.03 -2.91 -6.83
CA LEU A 121 16.55 -1.73 -6.17
C LEU A 121 18.00 -1.49 -6.56
N ASP A 122 18.26 -0.36 -7.21
CA ASP A 122 19.59 0.08 -7.58
C ASP A 122 19.92 1.41 -6.89
N LEU A 123 20.83 1.34 -5.91
CA LEU A 123 21.40 2.44 -5.15
C LEU A 123 22.89 2.63 -5.46
N GLY A 124 23.42 2.00 -6.50
CA GLY A 124 24.85 2.00 -6.79
C GLY A 124 25.43 3.41 -7.02
N SER A 125 26.69 3.64 -6.64
CA SER A 125 27.39 4.93 -6.81
C SER A 125 26.65 6.10 -6.17
N ASN A 126 26.50 6.06 -4.85
CA ASN A 126 25.88 7.11 -4.03
C ASN A 126 26.77 7.44 -2.82
N ASN A 127 26.25 8.24 -1.87
CA ASN A 127 26.96 8.67 -0.65
C ASN A 127 26.35 8.07 0.62
N PHE A 128 25.71 6.89 0.55
CA PHE A 128 25.14 6.25 1.73
C PHE A 128 26.25 5.83 2.70
N SER A 129 26.07 6.14 3.98
CA SER A 129 27.02 5.83 5.06
C SER A 129 26.28 5.33 6.30
N GLN A 130 25.51 4.25 6.13
CA GLN A 130 24.65 3.64 7.15
C GLN A 130 24.67 2.11 7.02
N ASP A 131 24.00 1.39 7.91
CA ASP A 131 23.75 -0.05 7.73
C ASP A 131 22.58 -0.31 6.76
N LEU A 132 22.19 -1.57 6.62
CA LEU A 132 21.11 -1.99 5.71
C LEU A 132 19.73 -2.08 6.39
N SER A 133 19.59 -1.62 7.64
CA SER A 133 18.36 -1.78 8.43
C SER A 133 17.13 -1.12 7.79
N PHE A 134 17.32 -0.05 7.03
CA PHE A 134 16.27 0.67 6.31
C PHE A 134 15.55 -0.19 5.25
N MET A 135 16.12 -1.34 4.86
CA MET A 135 15.58 -2.24 3.84
C MET A 135 14.96 -3.54 4.39
N ASN A 136 14.87 -3.72 5.72
CA ASN A 136 14.36 -4.97 6.33
C ASN A 136 12.98 -5.41 5.81
N HIS A 137 12.13 -4.47 5.38
CA HIS A 137 10.77 -4.74 4.87
C HIS A 137 10.72 -5.07 3.37
N LEU A 138 11.83 -4.92 2.62
CA LEU A 138 11.89 -5.11 1.17
C LEU A 138 12.08 -6.59 0.78
N VAL A 139 11.29 -7.49 1.39
CA VAL A 139 11.44 -8.95 1.30
C VAL A 139 11.19 -9.55 -0.10
N ASN A 140 10.63 -8.74 -1.02
CA ASN A 140 10.30 -9.14 -2.38
C ASN A 140 11.41 -8.86 -3.40
N LEU A 141 12.55 -8.31 -2.98
CA LEU A 141 13.68 -8.02 -3.86
C LEU A 141 14.20 -9.27 -4.57
N LYS A 142 14.46 -9.10 -5.87
CA LYS A 142 15.10 -10.07 -6.78
C LYS A 142 16.49 -9.59 -7.18
N GLU A 143 16.68 -8.29 -7.31
CA GLU A 143 17.98 -7.68 -7.62
C GLU A 143 18.21 -6.47 -6.70
N LEU A 144 19.40 -6.45 -6.09
CA LEU A 144 19.83 -5.37 -5.18
C LEU A 144 21.25 -4.94 -5.52
N ASP A 145 21.42 -3.68 -5.90
CA ASP A 145 22.72 -3.05 -6.15
C ASP A 145 23.01 -1.96 -5.14
N LEU A 146 24.07 -2.15 -4.36
CA LEU A 146 24.56 -1.26 -3.31
C LEU A 146 25.99 -0.79 -3.57
N ARG A 147 26.56 -1.09 -4.74
CA ARG A 147 27.99 -0.88 -5.02
C ARG A 147 28.39 0.57 -4.85
N ILE A 148 29.67 0.80 -4.56
CA ILE A 148 30.27 2.14 -4.55
C ILE A 148 29.44 3.06 -3.62
N ASN A 149 29.34 2.64 -2.37
CA ASN A 149 28.74 3.34 -1.24
C ASN A 149 29.51 2.97 0.03
N ASN A 150 29.32 3.72 1.11
CA ASN A 150 29.91 3.41 2.41
C ASN A 150 28.91 2.67 3.31
N PHE A 151 28.11 1.74 2.76
CA PHE A 151 27.26 0.89 3.59
C PHE A 151 28.12 0.05 4.54
N THR A 152 27.78 0.05 5.83
CA THR A 152 28.56 -0.59 6.90
C THR A 152 27.82 -1.76 7.53
N GLY A 153 28.52 -2.59 8.31
CA GLY A 153 27.93 -3.65 9.10
C GLY A 153 27.87 -4.99 8.37
N SER A 154 26.81 -5.77 8.60
CA SER A 154 26.66 -7.12 8.08
C SER A 154 25.51 -7.24 7.08
N LEU A 155 25.46 -8.37 6.38
CA LEU A 155 24.35 -8.77 5.51
C LEU A 155 23.13 -9.31 6.28
N GLU A 156 23.09 -9.18 7.62
CA GLU A 156 21.99 -9.67 8.45
C GLU A 156 20.62 -9.13 8.01
N HIS A 157 20.55 -7.87 7.62
CA HIS A 157 19.31 -7.22 7.17
C HIS A 157 18.75 -7.77 5.87
N LEU A 158 19.50 -8.63 5.16
CA LEU A 158 19.01 -9.36 4.00
C LEU A 158 18.30 -10.67 4.40
N LYS A 159 18.23 -11.00 5.69
CA LYS A 159 17.51 -12.17 6.20
C LYS A 159 16.06 -12.17 5.73
N GLY A 160 15.62 -13.29 5.17
CA GLY A 160 14.26 -13.45 4.66
C GLY A 160 14.01 -12.94 3.24
N MET A 161 14.98 -12.31 2.56
CA MET A 161 14.91 -11.95 1.14
C MET A 161 15.08 -13.19 0.22
N ASN A 162 14.17 -14.15 0.35
CA ASN A 162 14.24 -15.46 -0.31
C ASN A 162 14.00 -15.44 -1.83
N LYS A 163 13.68 -14.25 -2.37
CA LYS A 163 13.52 -14.03 -3.82
C LYS A 163 14.77 -13.43 -4.45
N LEU A 164 15.77 -13.02 -3.64
CA LEU A 164 16.96 -12.35 -4.12
C LEU A 164 17.80 -13.29 -4.98
N LYS A 165 18.07 -12.86 -6.21
CA LYS A 165 18.82 -13.59 -7.24
C LYS A 165 20.16 -12.94 -7.55
N LYS A 166 20.24 -11.62 -7.46
CA LYS A 166 21.46 -10.87 -7.71
C LYS A 166 21.73 -9.86 -6.61
N LEU A 167 22.96 -9.85 -6.12
CA LEU A 167 23.41 -8.95 -5.08
C LEU A 167 24.77 -8.35 -5.46
N PHE A 168 24.83 -7.01 -5.45
CA PHE A 168 26.05 -6.27 -5.74
C PHE A 168 26.42 -5.40 -4.53
N ILE A 169 27.55 -5.69 -3.89
CA ILE A 169 28.07 -4.98 -2.72
C ILE A 169 29.53 -4.55 -2.87
N SER A 170 30.10 -4.65 -4.08
CA SER A 170 31.45 -4.16 -4.39
C SER A 170 31.68 -2.75 -3.86
N ASP A 171 32.86 -2.53 -3.31
CA ASP A 171 33.30 -1.23 -2.78
C ASP A 171 32.50 -0.71 -1.56
N THR A 172 31.75 -1.58 -0.86
CA THR A 172 31.08 -1.26 0.42
C THR A 172 31.89 -1.73 1.64
N ASP A 173 31.52 -1.23 2.83
CA ASP A 173 32.05 -1.64 4.14
C ASP A 173 31.23 -2.75 4.81
N LEU A 174 30.47 -3.50 4.02
CA LEU A 174 29.78 -4.72 4.46
C LEU A 174 30.80 -5.85 4.58
N ASP A 175 30.95 -6.42 5.77
CA ASP A 175 32.11 -7.27 6.10
C ASP A 175 31.78 -8.71 6.55
N SER A 176 30.49 -9.00 6.77
CA SER A 176 30.03 -10.26 7.36
C SER A 176 28.58 -10.59 7.00
N GLY A 177 28.05 -11.75 7.45
CA GLY A 177 26.63 -12.11 7.35
C GLY A 177 26.24 -13.03 6.18
N LEU A 178 27.17 -13.82 5.64
CA LEU A 178 26.88 -14.79 4.57
C LEU A 178 25.83 -15.84 4.99
N GLU A 179 25.73 -16.14 6.29
CA GLU A 179 24.76 -17.07 6.86
C GLU A 179 23.30 -16.63 6.71
N TYR A 180 23.05 -15.33 6.54
CA TYR A 180 21.69 -14.76 6.35
C TYR A 180 21.26 -14.73 4.88
N LEU A 181 22.18 -14.89 3.93
CA LEU A 181 21.87 -14.90 2.50
C LEU A 181 21.04 -16.13 2.15
N SER A 182 20.04 -15.97 1.28
CA SER A 182 19.22 -17.08 0.82
C SER A 182 19.99 -17.99 -0.15
N ASP A 183 19.65 -19.28 -0.18
CA ASP A 183 20.20 -20.23 -1.16
C ASP A 183 19.67 -19.97 -2.58
N SER A 184 18.69 -19.06 -2.73
CA SER A 184 18.20 -18.60 -4.03
C SER A 184 19.19 -17.70 -4.77
N LEU A 185 20.19 -17.15 -4.09
CA LEU A 185 21.13 -16.17 -4.63
C LEU A 185 22.06 -16.82 -5.64
N GLU A 186 22.05 -16.30 -6.87
CA GLU A 186 22.75 -16.86 -8.03
C GLU A 186 23.99 -16.03 -8.37
N ASP A 187 23.82 -14.72 -8.48
CA ASP A 187 24.90 -13.80 -8.83
C ASP A 187 25.31 -12.95 -7.62
N PHE A 188 26.60 -12.95 -7.30
CA PHE A 188 27.15 -12.15 -6.20
C PHE A 188 28.43 -11.43 -6.61
N TYR A 189 28.43 -10.11 -6.45
CA TYR A 189 29.53 -9.22 -6.78
C TYR A 189 29.94 -8.47 -5.50
N CYS A 190 31.10 -8.82 -4.95
CA CYS A 190 31.64 -8.20 -3.74
C CYS A 190 33.14 -7.81 -3.77
N PRO A 191 33.90 -7.85 -4.88
CA PRO A 191 35.28 -7.36 -4.84
C PRO A 191 35.34 -5.85 -4.60
N ALA A 192 36.39 -5.39 -3.91
CA ALA A 192 36.80 -4.00 -3.90
C ALA A 192 37.56 -3.70 -5.20
N ILE A 193 37.04 -2.77 -6.00
CA ILE A 193 37.56 -2.43 -7.32
C ILE A 193 38.16 -1.02 -7.32
N TYR A 194 37.45 -0.08 -6.70
CA TYR A 194 37.79 1.35 -6.68
C TYR A 194 38.28 1.81 -5.31
N ARG A 195 37.85 1.15 -4.23
CA ARG A 195 38.18 1.51 -2.85
C ARG A 195 38.95 0.39 -2.17
N GLU A 196 40.28 0.50 -2.14
CA GLU A 196 41.19 -0.57 -1.64
C GLU A 196 40.92 -0.98 -0.18
N ASP A 197 40.39 -0.08 0.65
CA ASP A 197 40.04 -0.32 2.05
C ASP A 197 38.60 -0.82 2.26
N ALA A 198 37.83 -1.03 1.18
CA ALA A 198 36.46 -1.50 1.28
C ALA A 198 36.36 -2.90 1.88
N LYS A 199 35.60 -3.03 2.97
CA LYS A 199 35.52 -4.30 3.72
C LYS A 199 34.77 -5.43 3.01
N SER A 200 33.99 -5.14 1.97
CA SER A 200 33.40 -6.15 1.07
C SER A 200 34.46 -7.10 0.49
N GLN A 201 35.71 -6.64 0.36
CA GLN A 201 36.86 -7.47 0.00
C GLN A 201 37.10 -8.64 0.96
N ASN A 202 36.80 -8.48 2.25
CA ASN A 202 36.92 -9.56 3.24
C ASN A 202 35.96 -10.71 2.91
N ILE A 203 34.71 -10.39 2.55
CA ILE A 203 33.72 -11.37 2.12
C ILE A 203 34.19 -12.05 0.83
N TYR A 204 34.66 -11.27 -0.15
CA TYR A 204 35.19 -11.80 -1.40
C TYR A 204 36.31 -12.81 -1.16
N ASN A 205 37.25 -12.49 -0.28
CA ASN A 205 38.40 -13.34 0.04
C ASN A 205 38.01 -14.69 0.67
N LEU A 206 36.82 -14.85 1.24
CA LEU A 206 36.34 -16.14 1.76
C LEU A 206 36.15 -17.20 0.67
N PHE A 207 36.06 -16.78 -0.60
CA PHE A 207 35.86 -17.67 -1.75
C PHE A 207 37.17 -17.97 -2.51
N ALA A 208 38.31 -17.54 -1.97
CA ALA A 208 39.64 -17.87 -2.49
C ALA A 208 40.01 -19.32 -2.12
N LYS A 209 40.49 -20.11 -3.08
CA LYS A 209 41.01 -21.47 -2.82
C LYS A 209 42.52 -21.39 -2.62
N GLU A 210 43.04 -21.93 -1.50
CA GLU A 210 44.49 -22.19 -1.33
C GLU A 210 45.42 -20.98 -1.60
N LYS A 211 44.98 -19.75 -1.28
CA LYS A 211 45.67 -18.47 -1.57
C LYS A 211 45.72 -18.07 -3.06
N ILE A 212 44.92 -18.70 -3.92
CA ILE A 212 44.68 -18.32 -5.32
C ILE A 212 43.56 -17.26 -5.37
N LYS A 213 43.61 -16.37 -6.39
CA LYS A 213 42.54 -15.40 -6.68
C LYS A 213 41.18 -16.11 -6.79
N VAL A 214 40.12 -15.47 -6.30
CA VAL A 214 38.75 -15.98 -6.43
C VAL A 214 38.41 -16.22 -7.91
N GLU A 215 37.80 -17.36 -8.20
CA GLU A 215 37.29 -17.66 -9.54
C GLU A 215 36.08 -16.78 -9.85
N GLU A 216 36.21 -15.92 -10.85
CA GLU A 216 35.19 -14.99 -11.34
C GLU A 216 34.72 -15.39 -12.73
N GLU A 217 33.50 -15.00 -13.10
CA GLU A 217 33.10 -14.93 -14.51
C GLU A 217 33.59 -13.62 -15.18
N TRP A 218 33.33 -13.48 -16.48
CA TRP A 218 33.81 -12.36 -17.30
C TRP A 218 33.35 -10.99 -16.78
N ASP A 219 32.20 -10.93 -16.12
CA ASP A 219 31.58 -9.73 -15.54
C ASP A 219 31.92 -9.52 -14.07
N ARG A 220 32.87 -10.29 -13.51
CA ARG A 220 33.36 -10.22 -12.12
C ARG A 220 32.43 -10.76 -11.04
N LYS A 221 31.31 -11.43 -11.37
CA LYS A 221 30.62 -12.21 -10.33
C LYS A 221 31.45 -13.39 -9.89
N ILE A 222 31.27 -13.81 -8.64
CA ILE A 222 31.87 -15.04 -8.15
C ILE A 222 31.28 -16.22 -8.93
N LYS A 223 32.13 -16.98 -9.60
CA LYS A 223 31.72 -18.15 -10.39
C LYS A 223 31.11 -19.22 -9.49
N ASP A 224 30.01 -19.85 -9.92
CA ASP A 224 29.32 -20.93 -9.21
C ASP A 224 28.97 -20.55 -7.74
N PHE A 225 28.49 -19.32 -7.55
CA PHE A 225 28.32 -18.75 -6.21
C PHE A 225 27.33 -19.53 -5.34
N SER A 226 26.18 -19.98 -5.88
CA SER A 226 25.20 -20.72 -5.08
C SER A 226 25.80 -21.99 -4.45
N GLN A 227 26.62 -22.74 -5.20
CA GLN A 227 27.31 -23.93 -4.69
C GLN A 227 28.37 -23.56 -3.65
N LYS A 228 29.13 -22.48 -3.88
CA LYS A 228 30.13 -21.98 -2.93
C LYS A 228 29.50 -21.51 -1.62
N LEU A 229 28.36 -20.82 -1.68
CA LEU A 229 27.61 -20.38 -0.50
C LEU A 229 27.11 -21.59 0.30
N GLN A 230 26.56 -22.60 -0.35
CA GLN A 230 26.13 -23.84 0.32
C GLN A 230 27.29 -24.57 1.00
N ALA A 231 28.44 -24.67 0.31
CA ALA A 231 29.65 -25.26 0.88
C ALA A 231 30.16 -24.46 2.09
N TRP A 232 30.15 -23.12 1.99
CA TRP A 232 30.52 -22.23 3.10
C TRP A 232 29.59 -22.42 4.31
N LYS A 233 28.26 -22.44 4.10
CA LYS A 233 27.29 -22.68 5.18
C LYS A 233 27.49 -24.03 5.86
N LYS A 234 27.77 -25.08 5.08
CA LYS A 234 28.08 -26.43 5.62
C LYS A 234 29.37 -26.45 6.44
N ALA A 235 30.36 -25.65 6.06
CA ALA A 235 31.61 -25.51 6.80
C ALA A 235 31.49 -24.62 8.06
N ASN A 236 30.43 -23.81 8.17
CA ASN A 236 30.21 -22.87 9.27
C ASN A 236 28.86 -23.10 9.98
N PRO A 237 28.60 -24.32 10.51
CA PRO A 237 27.29 -24.66 11.07
C PRO A 237 26.90 -23.81 12.28
N GLU A 238 27.85 -23.37 13.10
CA GLU A 238 27.56 -22.54 14.28
C GLU A 238 26.97 -21.17 13.90
N LEU A 239 27.52 -20.52 12.86
CA LEU A 239 26.99 -19.26 12.34
C LEU A 239 25.60 -19.45 11.74
N VAL A 240 25.40 -20.54 10.98
CA VAL A 240 24.09 -20.85 10.38
C VAL A 240 23.04 -21.12 11.46
N ILE A 241 23.38 -21.89 12.51
CA ILE A 241 22.47 -22.15 13.63
C ILE A 241 22.13 -20.85 14.36
N LYS A 242 23.12 -19.98 14.60
CA LYS A 242 22.90 -18.66 15.21
C LYS A 242 21.91 -17.83 14.39
N ALA A 243 22.17 -17.66 13.10
CA ALA A 243 21.29 -16.91 12.20
C ALA A 243 19.87 -17.50 12.14
N GLN A 244 19.73 -18.83 12.10
CA GLN A 244 18.42 -19.48 12.12
C GLN A 244 17.65 -19.23 13.42
N LYS A 245 18.33 -19.25 14.58
CA LYS A 245 17.70 -18.91 15.87
C LYS A 245 17.18 -17.47 15.88
N GLU A 246 17.99 -16.51 15.46
CA GLU A 246 17.60 -15.09 15.40
C GLU A 246 16.43 -14.86 14.42
N ILE A 247 16.39 -15.58 13.30
CA ILE A 247 15.24 -15.55 12.37
C ILE A 247 13.98 -16.13 13.02
N ILE A 248 14.09 -17.23 13.76
CA ILE A 248 12.96 -17.86 14.47
C ILE A 248 12.46 -16.94 15.58
N GLU A 249 13.36 -16.35 16.38
CA GLU A 249 13.04 -15.40 17.45
C GLU A 249 12.29 -14.19 16.90
N SER A 250 12.84 -13.53 15.87
CA SER A 250 12.20 -12.38 15.21
C SER A 250 10.82 -12.71 14.63
N LYS A 251 10.64 -13.89 14.03
CA LYS A 251 9.33 -14.34 13.54
C LYS A 251 8.36 -14.64 14.67
N SER A 252 8.83 -15.23 15.76
CA SER A 252 8.01 -15.55 16.93
C SER A 252 7.50 -14.27 17.59
N GLU A 253 8.36 -13.26 17.75
CA GLU A 253 7.97 -11.93 18.24
C GLU A 253 6.90 -11.28 17.34
N LYS A 254 7.06 -11.37 16.01
CA LYS A 254 6.06 -10.81 15.10
C LYS A 254 4.73 -11.57 15.13
N ILE A 255 4.75 -12.89 15.34
CA ILE A 255 3.52 -13.68 15.54
C ILE A 255 2.80 -13.20 16.80
N THR A 256 3.50 -13.07 17.93
CA THR A 256 2.91 -12.58 19.18
C THR A 256 2.28 -11.20 19.00
N GLN A 257 2.97 -10.27 18.34
CA GLN A 257 2.41 -8.93 18.04
C GLN A 257 1.14 -9.01 17.20
N LEU A 258 1.13 -9.85 16.15
CA LEU A 258 -0.05 -10.02 15.29
C LEU A 258 -1.22 -10.69 16.03
N GLU A 259 -0.93 -11.60 16.96
CA GLU A 259 -1.94 -12.23 17.82
C GLU A 259 -2.58 -11.20 18.78
N GLU A 260 -1.79 -10.29 19.35
CA GLU A 260 -2.27 -9.18 20.18
C GLU A 260 -3.12 -8.20 19.36
N GLU A 261 -2.65 -7.79 18.17
CA GLU A 261 -3.41 -6.93 17.24
C GLU A 261 -4.75 -7.58 16.86
N LEU A 262 -4.74 -8.87 16.48
CA LEU A 262 -5.95 -9.62 16.13
C LEU A 262 -6.91 -9.76 17.31
N GLN A 263 -6.41 -9.90 18.54
CA GLN A 263 -7.23 -9.98 19.73
C GLN A 263 -7.95 -8.64 20.00
N MET A 264 -7.23 -7.51 19.88
CA MET A 264 -7.84 -6.18 20.02
C MET A 264 -8.94 -5.94 18.97
N GLU A 265 -8.69 -6.29 17.71
CA GLU A 265 -9.68 -6.15 16.64
C GLU A 265 -10.93 -7.02 16.88
N ARG A 266 -10.76 -8.23 17.43
CA ARG A 266 -11.89 -9.10 17.81
C ARG A 266 -12.72 -8.52 18.94
N GLU A 267 -12.10 -7.90 19.94
CA GLU A 267 -12.79 -7.24 21.04
C GLU A 267 -13.58 -6.02 20.57
N GLU A 268 -13.00 -5.21 19.67
CA GLU A 268 -13.68 -4.08 19.04
C GLU A 268 -14.93 -4.53 18.25
N LEU A 269 -14.76 -5.54 17.39
CA LEU A 269 -15.88 -6.12 16.61
C LEU A 269 -16.96 -6.74 17.51
N GLN A 270 -16.57 -7.31 18.65
CA GLN A 270 -17.54 -7.84 19.61
C GLN A 270 -18.37 -6.71 20.23
N MET A 271 -17.74 -5.61 20.65
CA MET A 271 -18.46 -4.45 21.18
C MET A 271 -19.43 -3.87 20.15
N GLU A 272 -18.99 -3.68 18.90
CA GLU A 272 -19.87 -3.19 17.81
C GLU A 272 -21.07 -4.12 17.58
N ARG A 273 -20.84 -5.44 17.60
CA ARG A 273 -21.92 -6.44 17.49
C ARG A 273 -22.93 -6.29 18.63
N GLU A 274 -22.48 -6.17 19.86
CA GLU A 274 -23.36 -6.02 21.03
C GLU A 274 -24.18 -4.73 20.97
N GLU A 275 -23.60 -3.63 20.48
CA GLU A 275 -24.32 -2.38 20.25
C GLU A 275 -25.37 -2.51 19.15
N PHE A 276 -25.01 -3.15 18.04
CA PHE A 276 -25.93 -3.42 16.93
C PHE A 276 -27.10 -4.31 17.37
N GLU A 277 -26.85 -5.37 18.15
CA GLU A 277 -27.89 -6.25 18.68
C GLU A 277 -28.86 -5.50 19.60
N LYS A 278 -28.35 -4.63 20.48
CA LYS A 278 -29.17 -3.74 21.32
C LYS A 278 -30.03 -2.79 20.49
N ALA A 279 -29.46 -2.18 19.44
CA ALA A 279 -30.19 -1.29 18.54
C ALA A 279 -31.28 -2.03 17.77
N LEU A 280 -30.97 -3.24 17.27
CA LEU A 280 -31.92 -4.11 16.57
C LEU A 280 -33.09 -4.50 17.47
N GLN A 281 -32.81 -4.84 18.74
CA GLN A 281 -33.84 -5.18 19.71
C GLN A 281 -34.78 -3.99 19.97
N LYS A 282 -34.23 -2.80 20.21
CA LYS A 282 -35.04 -1.57 20.37
C LYS A 282 -35.90 -1.27 19.14
N ALA A 283 -35.36 -1.48 17.94
CA ALA A 283 -36.10 -1.26 16.69
C ALA A 283 -37.27 -2.26 16.54
N LYS A 284 -37.08 -3.52 16.94
CA LYS A 284 -38.15 -4.54 16.97
C LYS A 284 -39.25 -4.15 17.94
N GLU A 285 -38.90 -3.80 19.18
CA GLU A 285 -39.86 -3.37 20.22
C GLU A 285 -40.65 -2.13 19.78
N TRP A 286 -39.97 -1.14 19.19
CA TRP A 286 -40.61 0.03 18.64
C TRP A 286 -41.61 -0.32 17.54
N ARG A 287 -41.23 -1.20 16.61
CA ARG A 287 -42.10 -1.67 15.52
C ARG A 287 -43.33 -2.39 16.05
N GLU A 288 -43.17 -3.29 17.02
CA GLU A 288 -44.28 -4.02 17.64
C GLU A 288 -45.26 -3.06 18.32
N ARG A 289 -44.75 -2.05 19.03
CA ARG A 289 -45.58 -1.01 19.64
C ARG A 289 -46.36 -0.22 18.60
N GLN A 290 -45.72 0.20 17.50
CA GLN A 290 -46.40 0.92 16.41
C GLN A 290 -47.50 0.08 15.76
N LEU A 291 -47.26 -1.22 15.54
CA LEU A 291 -48.27 -2.13 15.00
C LEU A 291 -49.48 -2.26 15.93
N LYS A 292 -49.24 -2.34 17.25
CA LYS A 292 -50.31 -2.40 18.25
C LYS A 292 -51.14 -1.11 18.27
N GLU A 293 -50.49 0.06 18.28
CA GLU A 293 -51.17 1.36 18.23
C GLU A 293 -52.02 1.50 16.97
N ILE A 294 -51.51 1.09 15.80
CA ILE A 294 -52.27 1.10 14.54
C ILE A 294 -53.46 0.13 14.60
N ALA A 295 -53.29 -1.07 15.17
CA ALA A 295 -54.37 -2.04 15.32
C ALA A 295 -55.49 -1.50 16.22
N GLU A 296 -55.16 -0.94 17.38
CA GLU A 296 -56.12 -0.34 18.32
C GLU A 296 -56.88 0.83 17.69
N GLN A 297 -56.19 1.69 16.94
CA GLN A 297 -56.84 2.78 16.19
C GLN A 297 -57.81 2.26 15.14
N LYS A 298 -57.41 1.22 14.38
CA LYS A 298 -58.29 0.58 13.39
C LYS A 298 -59.52 -0.04 14.05
N ASP A 299 -59.36 -0.76 15.15
CA ASP A 299 -60.46 -1.38 15.87
C ASP A 299 -61.46 -0.35 16.38
N LYS A 300 -60.97 0.78 16.91
CA LYS A 300 -61.83 1.90 17.33
C LYS A 300 -62.63 2.49 16.16
N VAL A 301 -61.99 2.72 15.01
CA VAL A 301 -62.68 3.19 13.80
C VAL A 301 -63.72 2.18 13.33
N ILE A 302 -63.41 0.89 13.36
CA ILE A 302 -64.37 -0.17 13.02
C ILE A 302 -65.57 -0.16 13.97
N GLU A 303 -65.35 0.01 15.27
CA GLU A 303 -66.43 0.08 16.26
C GLU A 303 -67.33 1.30 16.06
N ASP A 304 -66.73 2.47 15.80
CA ASP A 304 -67.47 3.71 15.51
C ASP A 304 -68.29 3.58 14.24
N LEU A 305 -67.73 2.98 13.17
CA LEU A 305 -68.45 2.69 11.93
C LEU A 305 -69.61 1.71 12.17
N LYS A 306 -69.41 0.66 12.97
CA LYS A 306 -70.50 -0.27 13.34
C LYS A 306 -71.65 0.44 14.05
N LYS A 307 -71.35 1.37 14.97
CA LYS A 307 -72.37 2.18 15.67
C LYS A 307 -73.14 3.06 14.70
N GLN A 308 -72.45 3.73 13.77
CA GLN A 308 -73.08 4.56 12.73
C GLN A 308 -73.99 3.72 11.82
N VAL A 309 -73.54 2.54 11.39
CA VAL A 309 -74.35 1.62 10.58
C VAL A 309 -75.62 1.21 11.34
N SER A 310 -75.51 0.82 12.62
CA SER A 310 -76.69 0.46 13.42
C SER A 310 -77.68 1.61 13.58
N GLN A 311 -77.20 2.85 13.75
CA GLN A 311 -78.07 4.03 13.80
C GLN A 311 -78.78 4.28 12.48
N LEU A 312 -78.06 4.22 11.36
CA LEU A 312 -78.63 4.37 10.02
C LEU A 312 -79.66 3.27 9.72
N GLN A 313 -79.38 2.03 10.15
CA GLN A 313 -80.33 0.92 10.01
C GLN A 313 -81.63 1.20 10.76
N SER A 314 -81.56 1.67 12.02
CA SER A 314 -82.74 2.05 12.80
C SER A 314 -83.52 3.22 12.17
N GLN A 315 -82.81 4.20 11.60
CA GLN A 315 -83.46 5.30 10.86
C GLN A 315 -84.18 4.81 9.61
N LEU A 316 -83.55 3.89 8.86
CA LEU A 316 -84.13 3.27 7.68
C LEU A 316 -85.40 2.49 8.04
N ASP A 317 -85.36 1.67 9.09
CA ASP A 317 -86.51 0.90 9.57
C ASP A 317 -87.69 1.83 9.93
N ASN A 318 -87.41 2.95 10.63
CA ASN A 318 -88.42 3.96 10.96
C ASN A 318 -89.04 4.62 9.71
N LEU A 319 -88.21 4.96 8.72
CA LEU A 319 -88.69 5.55 7.45
C LEU A 319 -89.57 4.56 6.67
N GLN A 320 -89.21 3.27 6.66
CA GLN A 320 -90.03 2.23 6.03
C GLN A 320 -91.39 2.09 6.72
N VAL A 321 -91.44 2.19 8.04
CA VAL A 321 -92.73 2.19 8.79
C VAL A 321 -93.57 3.41 8.41
N GLN A 322 -92.97 4.61 8.33
CA GLN A 322 -93.67 5.82 7.90
C GLN A 322 -94.19 5.73 6.46
N GLU A 323 -93.39 5.17 5.56
CA GLU A 323 -93.78 4.93 4.17
C GLU A 323 -94.99 3.98 4.09
N GLN A 324 -94.96 2.87 4.82
CA GLN A 324 -96.10 1.93 4.89
C GLN A 324 -97.37 2.62 5.43
N GLN A 325 -97.25 3.44 6.48
CA GLN A 325 -98.38 4.21 7.03
C GLN A 325 -98.93 5.23 6.02
N ALA A 326 -98.07 5.92 5.28
CA ALA A 326 -98.47 6.88 4.26
C ALA A 326 -99.18 6.20 3.07
N GLN A 327 -98.70 5.04 2.63
CA GLN A 327 -99.34 4.23 1.58
C GLN A 327 -100.74 3.75 2.00
N VAL A 328 -100.91 3.33 3.26
CA VAL A 328 -102.23 2.99 3.82
C VAL A 328 -103.17 4.21 3.80
N LEU A 329 -102.71 5.38 4.24
CA LEU A 329 -103.51 6.62 4.23
C LEU A 329 -103.92 7.06 2.80
N GLN A 330 -103.03 6.91 1.81
CA GLN A 330 -103.35 7.18 0.40
C GLN A 330 -104.39 6.19 -0.16
N SER A 331 -104.35 4.91 0.23
CA SER A 331 -105.37 3.93 -0.16
C SER A 331 -106.76 4.22 0.46
N THR A 332 -106.81 4.91 1.61
CA THR A 332 -108.05 5.33 2.27
C THR A 332 -108.57 6.71 1.84
N SER A 333 -107.78 7.49 1.10
CA SER A 333 -108.09 8.87 0.68
C SER A 333 -108.38 9.04 -0.83
N LEU A 334 -108.90 7.99 -1.47
CA LEU A 334 -109.76 8.13 -2.64
C LEU A 334 -111.25 8.26 -2.22
N PRO A 335 -111.77 9.47 -1.94
CA PRO A 335 -113.19 9.73 -2.07
C PRO A 335 -113.42 10.60 -3.31
N GLY A 336 -114.00 10.01 -4.35
CA GLY A 336 -114.40 10.83 -5.49
C GLY A 336 -114.89 10.06 -6.69
N SER A 337 -116.20 9.84 -6.71
CA SER A 337 -117.04 9.97 -7.91
C SER A 337 -116.83 8.97 -9.05
N ASN A 338 -117.80 8.06 -9.20
CA ASN A 338 -118.83 8.33 -10.20
C ASN A 338 -120.14 7.61 -9.88
N LYS A 339 -121.18 8.26 -10.38
CA LYS A 339 -122.62 7.98 -10.32
C LYS A 339 -123.02 6.53 -10.54
#